data_AF-A0A2A9K3L7-F1
#
_entry.id   AF-A0A2A9K3L7-F1
#
_cell.length_a   1.000
_cell.length_b   1.000
_cell.length_c   1.000
_cell.angle_alpha   90.00
_cell.angle_beta   90.00
_cell.angle_gamma   90.00
#
_symmetry.space_group_name_H-M   'P 1'
#
loop_
_entity.id
_entity.type
_entity.pdbx_description
1 polymer ?
#
loop_
_entity_poly.entity_id
_entity_poly.type
_entity_poly.pdbx_seq_one_letter_code
_entity_poly.pdbx_strand_id
1 'polypeptide(L)'
;MGYVNDIAAFSASAERRAGAGAQVSDRGEEICRRLILARKLNHLDQREAAKTLGYSNSSQLSKIEAGQASVSREFIVRAAIAYGVSTDYLLGLSNEPERDPRTAEQVAVLRSVQGTVEQNVAAMVTVLLKNAGEVAPLRSHLESLTQRISQLQEAYDKVCRKNEAFQNDVLAGSILESAVTAAGDAACKAKQFVERRSMIADFRAKAATDDGSYPLFVLAQT
;
A
#
# COMPACT_ATOMS: atom_id res chain seq x y z
N MET A 1 11.41 3.37 -7.72
CA MET A 1 10.82 2.28 -6.91
C MET A 1 10.51 1.00 -7.72
N GLY A 2 11.18 0.74 -8.85
CA GLY A 2 10.95 -0.49 -9.64
C GLY A 2 11.77 -1.71 -9.19
N TYR A 3 12.83 -1.50 -8.41
CA TYR A 3 13.86 -2.54 -8.22
C TYR A 3 13.65 -3.46 -7.00
N VAL A 4 12.86 -3.06 -6.00
CA VAL A 4 12.60 -3.90 -4.81
C VAL A 4 11.42 -4.85 -5.05
N ASN A 5 10.41 -4.40 -5.79
CA ASN A 5 9.28 -5.26 -6.19
C ASN A 5 9.70 -6.35 -7.19
N ASP A 6 10.73 -6.12 -8.00
CA ASP A 6 11.26 -7.15 -8.91
C ASP A 6 12.00 -8.28 -8.15
N ILE A 7 12.58 -8.01 -6.98
CA ILE A 7 13.28 -9.02 -6.17
C ILE A 7 12.27 -9.94 -5.46
N ALA A 8 11.18 -9.38 -4.94
CA ALA A 8 10.10 -10.13 -4.29
C ALA A 8 9.24 -10.92 -5.31
N ALA A 9 8.95 -10.34 -6.48
CA ALA A 9 8.17 -11.02 -7.52
C ALA A 9 8.94 -12.18 -8.18
N PHE A 10 10.27 -12.08 -8.27
CA PHE A 10 11.11 -13.12 -8.85
C PHE A 10 11.33 -14.30 -7.88
N SER A 11 11.48 -14.06 -6.58
CA SER A 11 11.63 -15.11 -5.56
C SER A 11 10.36 -15.96 -5.42
N ALA A 12 9.17 -15.33 -5.38
CA ALA A 12 7.88 -16.03 -5.30
C ALA A 12 7.53 -16.87 -6.55
N SER A 13 8.18 -16.59 -7.69
CA SER A 13 8.00 -17.36 -8.94
C SER A 13 8.91 -18.59 -9.01
N ALA A 14 10.03 -18.59 -8.27
CA ALA A 14 10.96 -19.72 -8.19
C ALA A 14 10.47 -20.82 -7.25
N GLU A 15 9.83 -20.45 -6.13
CA GLU A 15 9.35 -21.39 -5.11
C GLU A 15 8.24 -22.33 -5.62
N ARG A 16 7.48 -21.93 -6.65
CA ARG A 16 6.42 -22.77 -7.26
C ARG A 16 6.94 -23.90 -8.16
N ARG A 17 8.25 -23.95 -8.48
CA ARG A 17 8.84 -24.99 -9.35
C ARG A 17 9.63 -26.09 -8.59
N ALA A 18 9.65 -26.06 -7.26
CA ALA A 18 10.40 -27.02 -6.45
C ALA A 18 9.66 -28.35 -6.26
N GLY A 19 9.44 -29.09 -7.36
CA GLY A 19 9.04 -30.48 -7.36
C GLY A 19 10.24 -31.40 -7.58
N ALA A 20 10.69 -32.07 -6.52
CA ALA A 20 11.48 -33.31 -6.46
C ALA A 20 12.44 -33.64 -7.63
N GLY A 21 13.74 -33.33 -7.50
CA GLY A 21 14.79 -33.97 -8.32
C GLY A 21 16.15 -33.28 -8.56
N ALA A 22 16.41 -32.04 -8.09
CA ALA A 22 17.49 -31.20 -8.65
C ALA A 22 18.54 -30.62 -7.66
N GLN A 23 18.89 -31.30 -6.57
CA GLN A 23 19.59 -30.65 -5.44
C GLN A 23 21.09 -30.31 -5.60
N VAL A 24 21.78 -30.69 -6.70
CA VAL A 24 23.23 -30.41 -6.85
C VAL A 24 23.54 -29.28 -7.86
N SER A 25 22.66 -29.01 -8.83
CA SER A 25 22.81 -27.89 -9.80
C SER A 25 22.48 -26.52 -9.17
N ASP A 26 21.56 -26.53 -8.22
CA ASP A 26 20.90 -25.34 -7.68
C ASP A 26 21.83 -24.40 -6.88
N ARG A 27 22.75 -24.97 -6.08
CA ARG A 27 23.66 -24.16 -5.24
C ARG A 27 24.74 -23.43 -6.02
N GLY A 28 25.23 -24.02 -7.10
CA GLY A 28 26.22 -23.36 -7.97
C GLY A 28 25.62 -22.16 -8.70
N GLU A 29 24.39 -22.31 -9.19
CA GLU A 29 23.62 -21.25 -9.84
C GLU A 29 23.31 -20.09 -8.87
N GLU A 30 22.92 -20.39 -7.63
CA GLU A 30 22.66 -19.36 -6.61
C GLU A 30 23.92 -18.56 -6.26
N ILE A 31 25.09 -19.21 -6.13
CA ILE A 31 26.36 -18.49 -5.89
C ILE A 31 26.67 -17.53 -7.05
N CYS A 32 26.51 -17.99 -8.29
CA CYS A 32 26.74 -17.15 -9.48
C CYS A 32 25.78 -15.95 -9.50
N ARG A 33 24.50 -16.18 -9.17
CA ARG A 33 23.50 -15.12 -9.04
C ARG A 33 23.86 -14.11 -7.94
N ARG A 34 24.27 -14.57 -6.77
CA ARG A 34 24.68 -13.71 -5.64
C ARG A 34 25.92 -12.88 -5.94
N LEU A 35 26.87 -13.42 -6.68
CA LEU A 35 28.04 -12.68 -7.17
C LEU A 35 27.63 -11.51 -8.08
N ILE A 36 26.71 -11.74 -9.01
CA ILE A 36 26.18 -10.69 -9.90
C ILE A 36 25.45 -9.62 -9.07
N LEU A 37 24.64 -10.02 -8.09
CA LEU A 37 23.91 -9.09 -7.23
C LEU A 37 24.87 -8.26 -6.37
N ALA A 38 25.85 -8.88 -5.72
CA ALA A 38 26.87 -8.19 -4.93
C ALA A 38 27.66 -7.17 -5.76
N ARG A 39 28.05 -7.54 -6.99
CA ARG A 39 28.73 -6.62 -7.91
C ARG A 39 27.86 -5.41 -8.25
N LYS A 40 26.58 -5.63 -8.56
CA LYS A 40 25.62 -4.56 -8.90
C LYS A 40 25.31 -3.64 -7.71
N LEU A 41 25.21 -4.20 -6.49
CA LEU A 41 25.04 -3.42 -5.25
C LEU A 41 26.18 -2.42 -5.02
N ASN A 42 27.37 -2.73 -5.52
CA ASN A 42 28.55 -1.86 -5.43
C ASN A 42 28.77 -1.01 -6.69
N HIS A 43 27.82 -0.97 -7.63
CA HIS A 43 27.91 -0.21 -8.88
C HIS A 43 29.15 -0.52 -9.73
N LEU A 44 29.69 -1.74 -9.65
CA LEU A 44 30.87 -2.13 -10.39
C LEU A 44 30.54 -2.78 -11.74
N ASP A 45 31.21 -2.31 -12.79
CA ASP A 45 31.19 -3.02 -14.07
C ASP A 45 32.08 -4.26 -14.05
N GLN A 46 31.82 -5.21 -14.95
CA GLN A 46 32.50 -6.51 -14.95
C GLN A 46 34.01 -6.40 -15.17
N ARG A 47 34.48 -5.35 -15.88
CA ARG A 47 35.91 -5.06 -16.06
C ARG A 47 36.56 -4.51 -14.79
N GLU A 48 35.86 -3.64 -14.09
CA GLU A 48 36.33 -3.03 -12.84
C GLU A 48 36.38 -4.07 -11.73
N ALA A 49 35.30 -4.83 -11.58
CA ALA A 49 35.23 -5.95 -10.66
C ALA A 49 36.34 -6.98 -10.91
N ALA A 50 36.62 -7.32 -12.17
CA ALA A 50 37.72 -8.24 -12.49
C ALA A 50 39.08 -7.72 -12.02
N LYS A 51 39.37 -6.41 -12.21
CA LYS A 51 40.60 -5.79 -11.73
C LYS A 51 40.68 -5.83 -10.19
N THR A 52 39.59 -5.48 -9.50
CA THR A 52 39.52 -5.51 -8.03
C THR A 52 39.71 -6.93 -7.48
N LEU A 53 39.27 -7.94 -8.23
CA LEU A 53 39.44 -9.37 -7.89
C LEU A 53 40.84 -9.93 -8.22
N GLY A 54 41.72 -9.13 -8.83
CA GLY A 54 43.08 -9.50 -9.19
C GLY A 54 43.23 -10.16 -10.58
N TYR A 55 42.22 -10.05 -11.45
CA TYR A 55 42.27 -10.57 -12.81
C TYR A 55 42.68 -9.50 -13.82
N SER A 56 43.49 -9.89 -14.80
CA SER A 56 43.91 -8.99 -15.89
C SER A 56 42.76 -8.68 -16.86
N ASN A 57 41.84 -9.62 -17.06
CA ASN A 57 40.73 -9.52 -18.03
C ASN A 57 39.38 -9.95 -17.43
N SER A 58 38.27 -9.40 -17.93
CA SER A 58 36.91 -9.73 -17.46
C SER A 58 36.41 -11.10 -17.89
N SER A 59 37.12 -11.80 -18.77
CA SER A 59 36.69 -13.08 -19.36
C SER A 59 36.53 -14.19 -18.31
N GLN A 60 37.39 -14.23 -17.30
CA GLN A 60 37.27 -15.22 -16.22
C GLN A 60 36.06 -14.93 -15.33
N LEU A 61 35.86 -13.66 -14.94
CA LEU A 61 34.69 -13.26 -14.16
C LEU A 61 33.39 -13.54 -14.92
N SER A 62 33.35 -13.28 -16.23
CA SER A 62 32.18 -13.56 -17.06
C SER A 62 31.82 -15.04 -17.14
N LYS A 63 32.81 -15.93 -17.25
CA LYS A 63 32.58 -17.39 -17.21
C LYS A 63 32.08 -17.85 -15.85
N ILE A 64 32.58 -17.25 -14.77
CA ILE A 64 32.13 -17.54 -13.40
C ILE A 64 30.67 -17.09 -13.23
N GLU A 65 30.34 -15.84 -13.58
CA GLU A 65 28.97 -15.32 -13.47
C GLU A 65 27.97 -16.10 -14.35
N ALA A 66 28.43 -16.67 -15.47
CA ALA A 66 27.63 -17.53 -16.34
C ALA A 66 27.52 -19.00 -15.87
N GLY A 67 28.12 -19.36 -14.74
CA GLY A 67 28.14 -20.74 -14.23
C GLY A 67 29.01 -21.72 -15.05
N GLN A 68 29.83 -21.21 -15.97
CA GLN A 68 30.68 -22.01 -16.86
C GLN A 68 32.05 -22.32 -16.25
N ALA A 69 32.40 -21.72 -15.12
CA ALA A 69 33.66 -21.94 -14.41
C ALA A 69 33.40 -22.20 -12.93
N SER A 70 34.16 -23.14 -12.36
CA SER A 70 34.06 -23.49 -10.93
C SER A 70 34.51 -22.34 -10.04
N VAL A 71 33.72 -22.05 -9.01
CA VAL A 71 34.03 -21.04 -8.00
C VAL A 71 34.94 -21.63 -6.93
N SER A 72 36.17 -21.13 -6.80
CA SER A 72 37.10 -21.57 -5.75
C SER A 72 36.81 -20.87 -4.41
N ARG A 73 37.20 -21.48 -3.29
CA ARG A 73 37.06 -20.88 -1.95
C ARG A 73 37.80 -19.54 -1.87
N GLU A 74 39.00 -19.47 -2.41
CA GLU A 74 39.84 -18.28 -2.42
C GLU A 74 39.18 -17.16 -3.24
N PHE A 75 38.51 -17.51 -4.35
CA PHE A 75 37.74 -16.54 -5.12
C PHE A 75 36.58 -15.97 -4.30
N ILE A 76 35.83 -16.80 -3.56
CA ILE A 76 34.71 -16.33 -2.71
C ILE A 76 35.21 -15.35 -1.65
N VAL A 77 36.35 -15.63 -1.01
CA VAL A 77 36.96 -14.71 -0.04
C VAL A 77 37.37 -13.39 -0.69
N ARG A 78 38.02 -13.45 -1.87
CA ARG A 78 38.36 -12.23 -2.63
C ARG A 78 37.12 -11.44 -3.03
N ALA A 79 36.05 -12.11 -3.47
CA ALA A 79 34.79 -11.48 -3.84
C ALA A 79 34.08 -10.83 -2.65
N ALA A 80 34.05 -11.49 -1.49
CA ALA A 80 33.50 -10.90 -0.27
C ALA A 80 34.24 -9.62 0.13
N ILE A 81 35.57 -9.60 -0.01
CA ILE A 81 36.38 -8.39 0.26
C ILE A 81 36.15 -7.31 -0.81
N ALA A 82 36.20 -7.69 -2.09
CA ALA A 82 36.09 -6.75 -3.22
C ALA A 82 34.72 -6.09 -3.32
N TYR A 83 33.64 -6.80 -2.94
CA TYR A 83 32.27 -6.31 -2.97
C TYR A 83 31.77 -5.86 -1.59
N GLY A 84 32.60 -5.91 -0.55
CA GLY A 84 32.20 -5.50 0.80
C GLY A 84 31.04 -6.31 1.41
N VAL A 85 30.78 -7.53 0.91
CA VAL A 85 29.67 -8.39 1.37
C VAL A 85 30.14 -9.53 2.27
N SER A 86 29.23 -10.13 3.03
CA SER A 86 29.51 -11.35 3.79
C SER A 86 29.69 -12.57 2.86
N THR A 87 30.53 -13.52 3.27
CA THR A 87 30.65 -14.81 2.59
C THR A 87 29.36 -15.62 2.68
N ASP A 88 28.58 -15.43 3.74
CA ASP A 88 27.29 -16.09 3.93
C ASP A 88 26.27 -15.63 2.89
N TYR A 89 26.31 -14.34 2.51
CA TYR A 89 25.51 -13.83 1.40
C TYR A 89 25.90 -14.46 0.06
N LEU A 90 27.20 -14.52 -0.24
CA LEU A 90 27.68 -15.11 -1.51
C LEU A 90 27.39 -16.60 -1.62
N LEU A 91 27.40 -17.31 -0.50
CA LEU A 91 27.07 -18.74 -0.41
C LEU A 91 25.56 -19.01 -0.33
N GLY A 92 24.72 -17.97 -0.25
CA GLY A 92 23.27 -18.11 -0.12
C GLY A 92 22.79 -18.58 1.26
N LEU A 93 23.63 -18.52 2.29
CA LEU A 93 23.28 -18.84 3.68
C LEU A 93 22.52 -17.69 4.36
N SER A 94 22.72 -16.46 3.90
CA SER A 94 22.03 -15.26 4.38
C SER A 94 21.53 -14.40 3.22
N ASN A 95 20.39 -13.73 3.43
CA ASN A 95 19.90 -12.71 2.51
C ASN A 95 20.50 -11.32 2.77
N GLU A 96 21.25 -11.16 3.86
CA GLU A 96 21.82 -9.88 4.26
C GLU A 96 23.24 -9.73 3.68
N PRO A 97 23.47 -8.78 2.76
CA PRO A 97 24.77 -8.57 2.13
C PRO A 97 25.80 -8.01 3.11
N GLU A 98 25.36 -7.32 4.16
CA GLU A 98 26.23 -6.65 5.12
C GLU A 98 27.24 -7.57 5.77
N ARG A 99 28.50 -7.12 5.80
CA ARG A 99 29.61 -7.84 6.41
C ARG A 99 29.77 -7.52 7.90
N ASP A 100 29.40 -6.32 8.32
CA ASP A 100 29.46 -5.91 9.73
C ASP A 100 28.18 -6.36 10.47
N PRO A 101 28.29 -7.17 11.53
CA PRO A 101 27.13 -7.62 12.31
C PRO A 101 26.29 -6.47 12.87
N ARG A 102 26.89 -5.32 13.21
CA ARG A 102 26.15 -4.18 13.75
C ARG A 102 25.24 -3.54 12.69
N THR A 103 25.76 -3.38 11.48
CA THR A 103 24.97 -2.85 10.35
C THR A 103 23.88 -3.83 9.95
N ALA A 104 24.19 -5.13 9.92
CA ALA A 104 23.20 -6.17 9.63
C ALA A 104 22.02 -6.17 10.63
N GLU A 105 22.29 -6.00 11.93
CA GLU A 105 21.26 -5.89 12.96
C GLU A 105 20.40 -4.63 12.75
N GLN A 106 21.02 -3.47 12.50
CA GLN A 106 20.30 -2.22 12.26
C GLN A 106 19.39 -2.30 11.03
N VAL A 107 19.86 -2.90 9.93
CA VAL A 107 19.08 -3.08 8.70
C VAL A 107 17.93 -4.07 8.93
N ALA A 108 18.15 -5.14 9.69
CA ALA A 108 17.09 -6.09 10.06
C ALA A 108 15.99 -5.42 10.89
N VAL A 109 16.37 -4.60 11.88
CA VAL A 109 15.43 -3.80 12.67
C VAL A 109 14.67 -2.83 11.77
N LEU A 110 15.36 -2.09 10.89
CA LEU A 110 14.71 -1.14 9.97
C LEU A 110 13.68 -1.84 9.07
N ARG A 111 14.02 -3.00 8.50
CA ARG A 111 13.10 -3.79 7.66
C ARG A 111 11.89 -4.27 8.45
N SER A 112 12.09 -4.70 9.69
CA SER A 112 10.98 -5.12 10.57
C SER A 112 10.03 -3.97 10.89
N VAL A 113 10.57 -2.77 11.14
CA VAL A 113 9.79 -1.55 11.38
C VAL A 113 9.03 -1.15 10.11
N GLN A 114 9.68 -1.15 8.95
CA GLN A 114 9.04 -0.87 7.67
C GLN A 114 7.86 -1.82 7.41
N GLY A 115 8.07 -3.13 7.54
CA GLY A 115 7.00 -4.12 7.35
C GLY A 115 5.84 -3.94 8.33
N THR A 116 6.13 -3.58 9.58
CA THR A 116 5.11 -3.28 10.59
C THR A 116 4.30 -2.03 10.21
N VAL A 117 4.97 -0.96 9.75
CA VAL A 117 4.31 0.26 9.29
C VAL A 117 3.42 -0.02 8.08
N GLU A 118 3.90 -0.78 7.10
CA GLU A 118 3.13 -1.16 5.91
C GLU A 118 1.87 -1.96 6.28
N GLN A 119 2.01 -2.94 7.18
CA GLN A 119 0.86 -3.72 7.68
C GLN A 119 -0.15 -2.85 8.41
N ASN A 120 0.32 -1.93 9.26
CA ASN A 120 -0.55 -1.01 9.98
C ASN A 120 -1.30 -0.07 9.04
N VAL A 121 -0.63 0.46 8.01
CA VAL A 121 -1.26 1.29 6.98
C VAL A 121 -2.33 0.51 6.23
N ALA A 122 -2.03 -0.73 5.80
CA ALA A 122 -3.00 -1.57 5.09
C ALA A 122 -4.24 -1.90 5.95
N ALA A 123 -4.02 -2.23 7.23
CA ALA A 123 -5.10 -2.46 8.17
C ALA A 123 -5.96 -1.20 8.38
N MET A 124 -5.33 -0.04 8.54
CA MET A 124 -6.03 1.23 8.71
C MET A 124 -6.87 1.60 7.49
N VAL A 125 -6.33 1.46 6.27
CA VAL A 125 -7.08 1.69 5.02
C VAL A 125 -8.31 0.78 4.94
N THR A 126 -8.16 -0.49 5.30
CA THR A 126 -9.27 -1.46 5.30
C THR A 126 -10.40 -1.02 6.24
N VAL A 127 -10.06 -0.60 7.46
CA VAL A 127 -11.05 -0.10 8.43
C VAL A 127 -11.71 1.19 7.95
N LEU A 128 -10.93 2.12 7.37
CA LEU A 128 -11.48 3.38 6.84
C LEU A 128 -12.44 3.15 5.67
N LEU A 129 -12.10 2.25 4.74
CA LEU A 129 -12.97 1.88 3.63
C LEU A 129 -14.25 1.20 4.10
N LYS A 130 -14.16 0.31 5.10
CA LYS A 130 -15.34 -0.32 5.70
C LYS A 130 -16.27 0.72 6.34
N ASN A 131 -15.71 1.62 7.15
CA ASN A 131 -16.49 2.70 7.79
C ASN A 131 -17.11 3.64 6.74
N ALA A 132 -16.39 3.96 5.66
CA ALA A 132 -16.94 4.76 4.57
C ALA A 132 -18.09 4.03 3.85
N GLY A 133 -17.96 2.71 3.65
CA GLY A 133 -19.00 1.85 3.09
C GLY A 133 -20.28 1.82 3.92
N GLU A 134 -20.19 1.90 5.25
CA GLU A 134 -21.36 1.99 6.15
C GLU A 134 -22.03 3.38 6.14
N VAL A 135 -21.27 4.44 5.85
CA VAL A 135 -21.78 5.82 5.82
C VAL A 135 -22.52 6.14 4.51
N ALA A 136 -22.20 5.48 3.39
CA ALA A 136 -22.87 5.73 2.11
C ALA A 136 -24.38 5.39 2.12
N PRO A 137 -24.84 4.24 2.66
CA PRO A 137 -26.27 3.93 2.81
C PRO A 137 -27.01 4.92 3.71
N LEU A 138 -26.36 5.41 4.78
CA LEU A 138 -26.99 6.37 5.70
C LEU A 138 -27.41 7.67 5.00
N ARG A 139 -26.59 8.16 4.06
CA ARG A 139 -26.95 9.33 3.24
C ARG A 139 -28.20 9.06 2.41
N SER A 140 -28.26 7.95 1.71
CA SER A 140 -29.43 7.58 0.89
C SER A 140 -30.70 7.42 1.72
N HIS A 141 -30.60 6.83 2.91
CA HIS A 141 -31.72 6.73 3.86
C HIS A 141 -32.18 8.12 4.35
N LEU A 142 -31.26 9.03 4.67
CA LEU A 142 -31.59 10.39 5.09
C LEU A 142 -32.25 11.21 3.97
N GLU A 143 -31.76 11.10 2.74
CA GLU A 143 -32.37 11.73 1.56
C GLU A 143 -33.80 11.21 1.35
N SER A 144 -33.98 9.88 1.43
CA SER A 144 -35.29 9.23 1.31
C SER A 144 -36.26 9.65 2.42
N LEU A 145 -35.80 9.77 3.67
CA LEU A 145 -36.61 10.25 4.79
C LEU A 145 -37.02 11.71 4.62
N THR A 146 -36.08 12.56 4.21
CA THR A 146 -36.33 13.98 3.95
C THR A 146 -37.39 14.14 2.85
N GLN A 147 -37.27 13.38 1.75
CA GLN A 147 -38.25 13.36 0.66
C GLN A 147 -39.65 12.97 1.16
N ARG A 148 -39.75 11.91 1.97
CA ARG A 148 -41.03 11.42 2.51
C ARG A 148 -41.67 12.43 3.46
N ILE A 149 -40.87 13.13 4.29
CA ILE A 149 -41.37 14.18 5.17
C ILE A 149 -41.88 15.38 4.35
N SER A 150 -41.17 15.79 3.30
CA SER A 150 -41.67 16.86 2.41
C SER A 150 -42.98 16.48 1.73
N GLN A 151 -43.12 15.23 1.25
CA GLN A 151 -44.39 14.74 0.69
C GLN A 151 -45.52 14.73 1.72
N LEU A 152 -45.21 14.39 2.98
CA LEU A 152 -46.17 14.43 4.08
C LEU A 152 -46.62 15.87 4.40
N GLN A 153 -45.70 16.83 4.41
CA GLN A 153 -46.04 18.24 4.58
C GLN A 153 -46.91 18.76 3.42
N GLU A 154 -46.56 18.45 2.16
CA GLU A 154 -47.38 18.85 1.01
C GLU A 154 -48.78 18.22 1.04
N ALA A 155 -48.88 16.95 1.45
CA ALA A 155 -50.17 16.29 1.61
C ALA A 155 -51.00 16.93 2.73
N TYR A 156 -50.36 17.25 3.85
CA TYR A 156 -50.98 17.96 4.97
C TYR A 156 -51.50 19.35 4.55
N ASP A 157 -50.67 20.15 3.87
CA ASP A 157 -51.06 21.46 3.36
C ASP A 157 -52.25 21.38 2.40
N LYS A 158 -52.30 20.35 1.54
CA LYS A 158 -53.44 20.10 0.64
C LYS A 158 -54.71 19.78 1.41
N VAL A 159 -54.64 19.00 2.49
CA VAL A 159 -55.79 18.69 3.36
C VAL A 159 -56.30 19.97 4.01
N CYS A 160 -55.42 20.79 4.59
CA CYS A 160 -55.77 22.05 5.22
C CYS A 160 -56.42 23.03 4.23
N ARG A 161 -55.91 23.13 2.99
CA ARG A 161 -56.49 24.02 1.95
C ARG A 161 -57.84 23.56 1.42
N LYS A 162 -58.09 22.26 1.35
CA LYS A 162 -59.34 21.71 0.79
C LYS A 162 -60.47 21.60 1.80
N ASN A 163 -60.14 21.56 3.10
CA ASN A 163 -61.10 21.40 4.18
C ASN A 163 -60.88 22.52 5.21
N GLU A 164 -61.57 23.67 5.06
CA GLU A 164 -61.46 24.79 6.01
C GLU A 164 -61.88 24.41 7.45
N ALA A 165 -62.82 23.47 7.59
CA ALA A 165 -63.22 22.91 8.88
C ALA A 165 -62.10 22.09 9.57
N PHE A 166 -61.05 21.70 8.83
CA PHE A 166 -59.95 20.90 9.37
C PHE A 166 -59.10 21.67 10.38
N GLN A 167 -58.94 22.99 10.19
CA GLN A 167 -58.16 23.82 11.10
C GLN A 167 -58.94 24.22 12.35
N ASN A 168 -60.27 24.37 12.24
CA ASN A 168 -61.07 24.97 13.30
C ASN A 168 -61.89 23.95 14.12
N ASP A 169 -62.31 22.83 13.52
CA ASP A 169 -63.30 21.91 14.13
C ASP A 169 -62.77 20.48 14.35
N VAL A 170 -61.54 20.17 13.93
CA VAL A 170 -60.97 18.81 14.08
C VAL A 170 -60.31 18.65 15.45
N LEU A 171 -60.84 17.69 16.20
CA LEU A 171 -60.26 17.25 17.47
C LEU A 171 -58.79 16.85 17.25
N ALA A 172 -57.88 17.42 18.03
CA ALA A 172 -56.42 17.21 17.92
C ALA A 172 -55.76 17.72 16.62
N GLY A 173 -56.42 18.58 15.82
CA GLY A 173 -55.84 19.17 14.60
C GLY A 173 -54.54 19.95 14.86
N SER A 174 -54.47 20.73 15.93
CA SER A 174 -53.27 21.48 16.33
C SER A 174 -52.09 20.58 16.79
N ILE A 175 -52.38 19.40 17.35
CA ILE A 175 -51.36 18.41 17.72
C ILE A 175 -50.76 17.81 16.45
N LEU A 176 -51.59 17.52 15.45
CA LEU A 176 -51.12 17.04 14.16
C LEU A 176 -50.29 18.11 13.42
N GLU A 177 -50.75 19.36 13.41
CA GLU A 177 -50.03 20.49 12.80
C GLU A 177 -48.64 20.69 13.39
N SER A 178 -48.55 20.71 14.72
CA SER A 178 -47.28 20.87 15.43
C SER A 178 -46.33 19.68 15.19
N ALA A 179 -46.85 18.45 15.15
CA ALA A 179 -46.03 17.27 14.83
C ALA A 179 -45.51 17.28 13.38
N VAL A 180 -46.34 17.67 12.40
CA VAL A 180 -45.96 17.80 10.98
C VAL A 180 -44.92 18.91 10.81
N THR A 181 -45.10 20.05 11.48
CA THR A 181 -44.16 21.17 11.46
C THR A 181 -42.82 20.79 12.07
N ALA A 182 -42.82 20.14 13.25
CA ALA A 182 -41.60 19.66 13.90
C ALA A 182 -40.84 18.63 13.06
N ALA A 183 -41.55 17.73 12.38
CA ALA A 183 -40.95 16.78 11.44
C ALA A 183 -40.30 17.51 10.25
N GLY A 184 -40.96 18.53 9.70
CA GLY A 184 -40.44 19.39 8.65
C GLY A 184 -39.16 20.13 9.05
N ASP A 185 -39.15 20.75 10.22
CA ASP A 185 -37.97 21.45 10.75
C ASP A 185 -36.79 20.49 10.94
N ALA A 186 -37.04 19.28 11.44
CA ALA A 186 -36.04 18.24 11.59
C ALA A 186 -35.48 17.79 10.22
N ALA A 187 -36.36 17.60 9.22
CA ALA A 187 -35.96 17.26 7.86
C ALA A 187 -35.13 18.37 7.19
N CYS A 188 -35.48 19.65 7.41
CA CYS A 188 -34.71 20.79 6.92
C CYS A 188 -33.30 20.81 7.52
N LYS A 189 -33.17 20.62 8.83
CA LYS A 189 -31.86 20.51 9.50
C LYS A 189 -31.05 19.33 8.98
N ALA A 190 -31.67 18.17 8.78
CA ALA A 190 -31.01 16.99 8.22
C ALA A 190 -30.50 17.25 6.80
N LYS A 191 -31.30 17.90 5.95
CA LYS A 191 -30.90 18.28 4.59
C LYS A 191 -29.68 19.21 4.58
N GLN A 192 -29.70 20.27 5.39
CA GLN A 192 -28.56 21.20 5.51
C GLN A 192 -27.29 20.49 5.99
N PHE A 193 -27.41 19.54 6.91
CA PHE A 193 -26.27 18.76 7.38
C PHE A 193 -25.67 17.91 6.25
N VAL A 194 -26.51 17.21 5.48
CA VAL A 194 -26.07 16.38 4.33
C VAL A 194 -25.38 17.25 3.26
N GLU A 195 -25.96 18.40 2.91
CA GLU A 195 -25.38 19.33 1.93
C GLU A 195 -24.00 19.85 2.36
N ARG A 196 -23.87 20.31 3.61
CA ARG A 196 -22.56 20.75 4.16
C ARG A 196 -21.53 19.64 4.14
N ARG A 197 -21.93 18.42 4.50
CA ARG A 197 -21.05 17.24 4.52
C ARG A 197 -20.57 16.88 3.11
N SER A 198 -21.45 16.99 2.10
CA SER A 198 -21.10 16.78 0.69
C SER A 198 -20.07 17.81 0.23
N MET A 199 -20.29 19.11 0.52
CA MET A 199 -19.33 20.16 0.13
C MET A 199 -17.94 19.94 0.74
N ILE A 200 -17.86 19.52 2.01
CA ILE A 200 -16.59 19.21 2.67
C ILE A 200 -15.91 18.00 2.01
N ALA A 201 -16.69 16.96 1.65
CA ALA A 201 -16.16 15.79 0.96
C ALA A 201 -15.61 16.16 -0.42
N ASP A 202 -16.34 16.96 -1.21
CA ASP A 202 -15.92 17.43 -2.53
C ASP A 202 -14.68 18.33 -2.45
N PHE A 203 -14.60 19.21 -1.43
CA PHE A 203 -13.42 20.03 -1.17
C PHE A 203 -12.18 19.17 -0.85
N ARG A 204 -12.34 18.15 0.01
CA ARG A 204 -11.26 17.21 0.34
C ARG A 204 -10.83 16.37 -0.85
N ALA A 205 -11.78 15.94 -1.68
CA ALA A 205 -11.48 15.20 -2.92
C ALA A 205 -10.66 16.06 -3.89
N LYS A 206 -11.04 17.33 -4.07
CA LYS A 206 -10.29 18.30 -4.90
C LYS A 206 -8.90 18.61 -4.32
N ALA A 207 -8.80 18.80 -3.01
CA ALA A 207 -7.52 19.03 -2.35
C ALA A 207 -6.58 17.82 -2.47
N ALA A 208 -7.11 16.60 -2.39
CA ALA A 208 -6.32 15.38 -2.60
C ALA A 208 -5.87 15.18 -4.06
N THR A 209 -6.56 15.77 -5.03
CA THR A 209 -6.14 15.75 -6.44
C THR A 209 -5.15 16.87 -6.79
N ASP A 210 -5.19 18.00 -6.08
CA ASP A 210 -4.29 19.15 -6.29
C ASP A 210 -2.98 19.03 -5.49
N ASP A 211 -3.00 18.43 -4.30
CA ASP A 211 -1.81 18.23 -3.48
C ASP A 211 -1.10 16.97 -3.96
N GLY A 212 -0.24 17.17 -4.98
CA GLY A 212 0.52 16.12 -5.66
C GLY A 212 1.06 15.11 -4.66
N SER A 213 0.55 13.87 -4.77
CA SER A 213 0.97 12.70 -4.00
C SER A 213 2.46 12.73 -3.74
N TYR A 214 2.88 13.22 -2.57
CA TYR A 214 4.23 13.00 -2.10
C TYR A 214 4.35 11.50 -1.88
N PRO A 215 5.22 10.81 -2.62
CA PRO A 215 5.56 9.45 -2.25
C PRO A 215 6.10 9.56 -0.83
N LEU A 216 5.44 8.91 0.15
CA LEU A 216 5.93 8.85 1.53
C LEU A 216 7.37 8.30 1.61
N PHE A 217 7.88 7.76 0.50
CA PHE A 217 9.23 7.27 0.29
C PHE A 217 9.79 7.74 -1.06
N VAL A 218 10.04 9.05 -1.23
CA VAL A 218 10.98 9.50 -2.28
C VAL A 218 12.37 9.05 -1.86
N LEU A 219 12.82 7.93 -2.40
CA LEU A 219 14.23 7.55 -2.35
C LEU A 219 15.02 8.67 -3.03
N ALA A 220 15.76 9.45 -2.22
CA ALA A 220 16.84 10.27 -2.71
C ALA A 220 17.83 9.35 -3.44
N GLN A 221 17.77 9.37 -4.77
CA GLN A 221 18.80 8.77 -5.62
C GLN A 221 19.92 9.81 -5.71
N THR A 222 20.94 9.64 -4.89
CA THR A 222 22.29 10.17 -5.13
C THR A 222 23.14 9.07 -5.72
#